data_AF-A0A2V7VIT6-F1
#
_entry.id   AF-A0A2V7VIT6-F1
#
_cell.length_a   1.000
_cell.length_b   1.000
_cell.length_c   1.000
_cell.angle_alpha   90.00
_cell.angle_beta   90.00
_cell.angle_gamma   90.00
#
_symmetry.space_group_name_H-M   'P 1'
#
loop_
_entity.id
_entity.type
_entity.pdbx_description
1 polymer ?
#
loop_
_entity_poly.entity_id
_entity_poly.type
_entity_poly.pdbx_seq_one_letter_code
_entity_poly.pdbx_strand_id
1 'polypeptide(L)'
;MPRTLDFKDHRRELEANRYVYAVVSRRARGLSIGLNLNPDKVCNFDCPYCQVDRTTPGGPSEVDVAALVGELERLLALVAAGALWSTPPFDTVAPELRRVADLAFAGDGEPTTPREFPAAARAVREARDRHRLAVPIRLLTNATMLERERVHSALAEIDELRVFRSRASSRTCSGSPASARS
;
A
#
# COMPACT_ATOMS: atom_id res chain seq x y z
N MET A 1 -21.86 9.00 8.32
CA MET A 1 -21.29 10.25 7.78
C MET A 1 -20.51 9.92 6.53
N PRO A 2 -20.67 10.68 5.43
CA PRO A 2 -19.85 10.48 4.24
C PRO A 2 -18.38 10.68 4.59
N ARG A 3 -17.51 9.84 4.03
CA ARG A 3 -16.06 9.90 4.25
C ARG A 3 -15.49 11.11 3.53
N THR A 4 -14.77 11.96 4.25
CA THR A 4 -14.01 13.08 3.68
C THR A 4 -12.55 12.69 3.53
N LEU A 5 -12.01 12.79 2.31
CA LEU A 5 -10.60 12.56 2.03
C LEU A 5 -9.81 13.85 2.23
N ASP A 6 -9.21 13.99 3.42
CA ASP A 6 -8.31 15.09 3.78
C ASP A 6 -7.03 14.57 4.46
N PHE A 7 -6.22 15.47 5.02
CA PHE A 7 -4.99 15.09 5.71
C PHE A 7 -5.19 14.42 7.07
N LYS A 8 -6.41 14.36 7.60
CA LYS A 8 -6.75 13.68 8.86
C LYS A 8 -7.24 12.26 8.60
N ASP A 9 -7.76 11.98 7.40
CA ASP A 9 -8.14 10.63 7.00
C ASP A 9 -6.91 9.81 6.58
N HIS A 10 -6.51 8.92 7.47
CA HIS A 10 -5.41 7.97 7.27
C HIS A 10 -5.88 6.52 7.13
N ARG A 11 -7.19 6.29 7.00
CA ARG A 11 -7.74 4.94 6.88
C ARG A 11 -7.27 4.29 5.58
N ARG A 12 -6.71 3.09 5.69
CA ARG A 12 -6.27 2.26 4.56
C ARG A 12 -7.40 1.39 4.02
N GLU A 13 -8.55 2.02 3.85
CA GLU A 13 -9.77 1.39 3.35
C GLU A 13 -10.21 2.12 2.09
N LEU A 14 -10.94 1.45 1.20
CA LEU A 14 -11.68 2.08 0.11
C LEU A 14 -12.77 1.12 -0.35
N GLU A 15 -14.03 1.47 -0.08
CA GLU A 15 -15.19 0.64 -0.42
C GLU A 15 -15.00 -0.81 0.07
N ALA A 16 -15.08 -1.78 -0.84
CA ALA A 16 -14.88 -3.21 -0.56
C ALA A 16 -13.49 -3.72 -0.99
N ASN A 17 -12.56 -2.83 -1.35
CA ASN A 17 -11.21 -3.24 -1.75
C ASN A 17 -10.44 -3.81 -0.57
N ARG A 18 -9.64 -4.84 -0.83
CA ARG A 18 -8.77 -5.49 0.15
C ARG A 18 -7.35 -4.94 0.12
N TYR A 19 -6.82 -4.65 -1.06
CA TYR A 19 -5.42 -4.30 -1.27
C TYR A 19 -5.25 -2.82 -1.63
N VAL A 20 -6.20 -2.24 -2.36
CA VAL A 20 -6.09 -0.86 -2.86
C VAL A 20 -6.90 0.11 -2.03
N TYR A 21 -6.23 1.15 -1.52
CA TYR A 21 -6.86 2.24 -0.77
C TYR A 21 -6.42 3.60 -1.32
N ALA A 22 -7.04 4.68 -0.84
CA ALA A 22 -6.68 6.03 -1.24
C ALA A 22 -6.60 6.98 -0.04
N VAL A 23 -5.53 7.77 0.01
CA VAL A 23 -5.30 8.77 1.07
C VAL A 23 -4.77 10.07 0.47
N VAL A 24 -5.16 11.21 1.04
CA VAL A 24 -4.60 12.50 0.65
C VAL A 24 -3.30 12.72 1.42
N SER A 25 -2.19 12.80 0.69
CA SER A 25 -0.85 12.87 1.26
C SER A 25 -0.31 14.30 1.22
N ARG A 26 0.01 14.83 2.40
CA ARG A 26 0.74 16.11 2.53
C ARG A 26 2.10 16.06 1.84
N ARG A 27 2.80 14.93 1.94
CA ARG A 27 4.15 14.76 1.40
C ARG A 27 4.14 14.66 -0.12
N ALA A 28 3.16 13.93 -0.67
CA ALA A 28 3.03 13.77 -2.12
C ALA A 28 2.28 14.95 -2.78
N ARG A 29 1.62 15.81 -1.99
CA ARG A 29 0.80 16.96 -2.40
C ARG A 29 -0.36 16.58 -3.33
N GLY A 30 -1.09 15.52 -2.98
CA GLY A 30 -2.22 15.03 -3.75
C GLY A 30 -2.72 13.69 -3.22
N LEU A 31 -3.54 13.00 -4.02
CA LEU A 31 -4.06 11.68 -3.70
C LEU A 31 -2.99 10.60 -3.95
N SER A 32 -2.64 9.87 -2.92
CA SER A 32 -1.79 8.67 -3.00
C SER A 32 -2.71 7.44 -3.07
N ILE A 33 -2.55 6.62 -4.11
CA ILE A 33 -3.23 5.33 -4.21
C ILE A 33 -2.32 4.30 -3.55
N GLY A 34 -2.73 3.81 -2.39
CA GLY A 34 -1.96 2.88 -1.58
C GLY A 34 -2.24 1.43 -1.96
N LEU A 35 -1.19 0.60 -1.87
CA LEU A 35 -1.17 -0.82 -2.20
C LEU A 35 -0.71 -1.60 -0.97
N ASN A 36 -1.67 -2.16 -0.23
CA ASN A 36 -1.45 -2.91 0.99
C ASN A 36 -1.26 -4.40 0.68
N LEU A 37 -0.03 -4.89 0.73
CA LEU A 37 0.27 -6.32 0.55
C LEU A 37 0.24 -7.13 1.86
N ASN A 38 -0.15 -6.50 2.97
CA ASN A 38 -0.16 -7.12 4.29
C ASN A 38 -1.54 -7.01 4.94
N PRO A 39 -2.61 -7.55 4.32
CA PRO A 39 -3.94 -7.53 4.94
C PRO A 39 -3.96 -8.34 6.25
N ASP A 40 -3.04 -9.29 6.42
CA ASP A 40 -2.78 -10.01 7.68
C ASP A 40 -2.23 -9.12 8.80
N LYS A 41 -1.84 -7.88 8.47
CA LYS A 41 -1.22 -6.90 9.35
C LYS A 41 0.12 -7.35 9.94
N VAL A 42 0.74 -8.40 9.42
CA VAL A 42 2.02 -8.91 9.95
C VAL A 42 3.15 -8.03 9.43
N CYS A 43 4.02 -7.60 10.35
CA CYS A 43 5.24 -6.90 10.01
C CYS A 43 6.41 -7.54 10.74
N ASN A 44 7.56 -7.59 10.10
CA ASN A 44 8.81 -8.02 10.72
C ASN A 44 9.44 -6.96 11.64
N PHE A 45 8.66 -5.91 11.96
CA PHE A 45 9.11 -4.73 12.67
C PHE A 45 8.01 -4.20 13.58
N ASP A 46 8.37 -3.81 14.80
CA ASP A 46 7.44 -3.30 15.82
C ASP A 46 7.77 -1.85 16.19
N CYS A 47 7.47 -0.93 15.27
CA CYS A 47 7.75 0.50 15.47
C CYS A 47 6.88 1.08 16.59
N PRO A 48 7.44 1.84 17.55
CA PRO A 48 6.65 2.49 18.60
C PRO A 48 5.70 3.59 18.10
N TYR A 49 5.87 4.02 16.85
CA TYR A 49 5.05 5.01 16.16
C TYR A 49 4.14 4.37 15.10
N CYS A 50 4.00 3.04 15.09
CA CYS A 50 3.14 2.35 14.15
C CYS A 50 1.68 2.73 14.37
N GLN A 51 0.98 3.12 13.29
CA GLN A 51 -0.45 3.46 13.31
C GLN A 51 -1.35 2.27 12.93
N VAL A 52 -0.77 1.08 12.74
CA VAL A 52 -1.52 -0.14 12.44
C VAL A 52 -2.14 -0.64 13.73
N ASP A 53 -3.46 -0.77 13.74
CA ASP A 53 -4.18 -1.44 14.82
C ASP A 53 -3.99 -2.97 14.69
N ARG A 54 -3.11 -3.51 15.54
CA ARG A 54 -2.81 -4.94 15.66
C ARG A 54 -3.80 -5.71 16.55
N THR A 55 -4.78 -5.04 17.15
CA THR A 55 -5.76 -5.69 18.04
C THR A 55 -6.94 -6.30 17.27
N THR A 56 -7.18 -5.83 16.05
CA THR A 56 -8.24 -6.33 15.17
C THR A 56 -7.71 -7.40 14.21
N PRO A 57 -8.46 -8.48 13.94
CA PRO A 57 -8.02 -9.56 13.07
C PRO A 57 -7.56 -9.05 11.71
N GLY A 58 -6.46 -9.64 11.21
CA GLY A 58 -6.00 -9.46 9.84
C GLY A 58 -6.74 -10.38 8.86
N GLY A 59 -6.56 -10.11 7.57
CA GLY A 59 -6.96 -10.99 6.48
C GLY A 59 -5.94 -12.10 6.18
N PRO A 60 -6.05 -12.75 5.01
CA PRO A 60 -5.13 -13.81 4.59
C PRO A 60 -3.69 -13.29 4.39
N SER A 61 -2.68 -14.05 4.78
CA SER A 61 -1.26 -13.68 4.55
C SER A 61 -0.83 -13.81 3.09
N GLU A 62 -1.49 -14.65 2.30
CA GLU A 62 -1.21 -14.79 0.87
C GLU A 62 -1.89 -13.66 0.08
N VAL A 63 -1.13 -13.04 -0.81
CA VAL A 63 -1.61 -11.94 -1.63
C VAL A 63 -2.17 -12.47 -2.94
N ASP A 64 -3.46 -12.26 -3.18
CA ASP A 64 -4.05 -12.47 -4.49
C ASP A 64 -3.69 -11.28 -5.40
N VAL A 65 -2.67 -11.48 -6.24
CA VAL A 65 -2.18 -10.46 -7.18
C VAL A 65 -3.24 -10.10 -8.23
N ALA A 66 -4.10 -11.05 -8.63
CA ALA A 66 -5.15 -10.78 -9.60
C ALA A 66 -6.23 -9.87 -9.01
N ALA A 67 -6.62 -10.11 -7.76
CA ALA A 67 -7.53 -9.23 -7.03
C ALA A 67 -6.95 -7.82 -6.82
N LEU A 68 -5.68 -7.71 -6.40
CA LEU A 68 -4.96 -6.43 -6.29
C LEU A 68 -5.01 -5.64 -7.60
N VAL A 69 -4.68 -6.28 -8.72
CA VAL A 69 -4.68 -5.63 -10.03
C VAL A 69 -6.09 -5.24 -10.45
N GLY A 70 -7.09 -6.11 -10.23
CA GLY A 70 -8.48 -5.80 -10.54
C GLY A 70 -9.00 -4.59 -9.75
N GLU A 71 -8.63 -4.46 -8.48
CA GLU A 71 -8.93 -3.29 -7.65
C GLU A 71 -8.25 -2.02 -8.17
N LEU A 72 -6.97 -2.11 -8.53
CA LEU A 72 -6.20 -0.99 -9.04
C LEU A 72 -6.73 -0.52 -10.41
N GLU A 73 -7.01 -1.45 -11.32
CA GLU A 73 -7.52 -1.18 -12.66
C GLU A 73 -8.83 -0.38 -12.63
N ARG A 74 -9.73 -0.66 -11.67
CA ARG A 74 -10.96 0.13 -11.49
C ARG A 74 -10.66 1.59 -11.17
N LEU A 75 -9.71 1.84 -10.27
CA LEU A 75 -9.30 3.21 -9.94
C LEU A 75 -8.58 3.88 -11.11
N LEU A 76 -7.64 3.19 -11.75
CA LEU A 76 -6.89 3.74 -12.87
C LEU A 76 -7.80 4.09 -14.05
N ALA A 77 -8.84 3.28 -14.31
CA ALA A 77 -9.86 3.59 -15.31
C ALA A 77 -10.62 4.89 -15.00
N LEU A 78 -10.99 5.12 -13.73
CA LEU A 78 -11.61 6.39 -13.31
C LEU A 78 -10.67 7.58 -13.49
N VAL A 79 -9.37 7.39 -13.22
CA VAL A 79 -8.34 8.41 -13.43
C VAL A 79 -8.21 8.74 -14.92
N ALA A 80 -8.06 7.72 -15.76
CA ALA A 80 -7.91 7.87 -17.20
C ALA A 80 -9.15 8.50 -17.87
N ALA A 81 -10.34 8.18 -17.36
CA ALA A 81 -11.60 8.77 -17.82
C ALA A 81 -11.85 10.20 -17.28
N GLY A 82 -11.02 10.70 -16.36
CA GLY A 82 -11.24 11.99 -15.70
C GLY A 82 -12.44 12.02 -14.73
N ALA A 83 -13.03 10.86 -14.43
CA ALA A 83 -14.22 10.72 -13.60
C ALA A 83 -13.94 10.60 -12.10
N LEU A 84 -12.67 10.41 -11.71
CA LEU A 84 -12.27 10.19 -10.32
C LEU A 84 -12.83 11.28 -9.40
N TRP A 85 -12.61 12.55 -9.70
CA TRP A 85 -12.99 13.68 -8.83
C TRP A 85 -14.49 13.97 -8.76
N SER A 86 -15.30 13.25 -9.55
CA SER A 86 -16.76 13.30 -9.49
C SER A 86 -17.35 12.06 -8.81
N THR A 87 -16.50 11.14 -8.35
CA THR A 87 -16.89 9.88 -7.71
C THR A 87 -16.64 9.97 -6.22
N PRO A 88 -17.61 9.67 -5.34
CA PRO A 88 -17.37 9.58 -3.91
C PRO A 88 -16.36 8.46 -3.56
N PRO A 89 -15.51 8.63 -2.54
CA PRO A 89 -15.33 9.82 -1.71
C PRO A 89 -14.34 10.85 -2.28
N PHE A 90 -13.86 10.69 -3.52
CA PHE A 90 -12.84 11.54 -4.13
C PHE A 90 -13.33 12.96 -4.47
N ASP A 91 -14.65 13.13 -4.63
CA ASP A 91 -15.31 14.42 -4.78
C ASP A 91 -15.06 15.38 -3.60
N THR A 92 -14.80 14.83 -2.41
CA THR A 92 -14.47 15.59 -1.20
C THR A 92 -13.03 16.14 -1.17
N VAL A 93 -12.15 15.72 -2.08
CA VAL A 93 -10.76 16.18 -2.13
C VAL A 93 -10.71 17.65 -2.56
N ALA A 94 -9.97 18.47 -1.80
CA ALA A 94 -9.76 19.88 -2.09
C ALA A 94 -9.21 20.09 -3.52
N PRO A 95 -9.74 21.04 -4.32
CA PRO A 95 -9.37 21.23 -5.72
C PRO A 95 -7.86 21.29 -6.00
N GLU A 96 -7.11 21.98 -5.13
CA GLU A 96 -5.66 22.13 -5.22
C GLU A 96 -4.87 20.84 -4.99
N LEU A 97 -5.52 19.79 -4.48
CA LEU A 97 -4.96 18.45 -4.25
C LEU A 97 -5.52 17.41 -5.23
N ARG A 98 -6.37 17.80 -6.19
CA ARG A 98 -6.99 16.92 -7.19
C ARG A 98 -6.01 16.49 -8.29
N ARG A 99 -5.01 15.73 -7.87
CA ARG A 99 -4.10 14.97 -8.72
C ARG A 99 -3.78 13.64 -8.07
N VAL A 100 -3.64 12.60 -8.88
CA VAL A 100 -3.02 11.36 -8.41
C VAL A 100 -1.51 11.61 -8.31
N ALA A 101 -0.99 11.54 -7.11
CA ALA A 101 0.38 11.91 -6.80
C ALA A 101 1.36 10.75 -6.94
N ASP A 102 0.93 9.54 -6.59
CA ASP A 102 1.71 8.30 -6.69
C ASP A 102 0.81 7.05 -6.61
N LEU A 103 1.38 5.91 -6.98
CA LEU A 103 0.97 4.58 -6.55
C LEU A 103 1.98 4.12 -5.49
N ALA A 104 1.56 3.83 -4.27
CA ALA A 104 2.46 3.58 -3.16
C ALA A 104 2.29 2.19 -2.57
N PHE A 105 3.31 1.34 -2.69
CA PHE A 105 3.45 0.14 -1.87
C PHE A 105 3.68 0.56 -0.42
N ALA A 106 2.61 0.53 0.35
CA ALA A 106 2.52 0.92 1.74
C ALA A 106 1.28 0.23 2.33
N GLY A 107 1.38 -0.24 3.56
CA GLY A 107 0.31 -1.07 4.11
C GLY A 107 0.39 -1.25 5.61
N ASP A 108 -0.25 -2.32 6.07
CA ASP A 108 -0.29 -2.71 7.48
C ASP A 108 0.91 -3.57 7.91
N GLY A 109 1.91 -3.67 7.06
CA GLY A 109 3.15 -4.40 7.28
C GLY A 109 4.29 -3.87 6.42
N GLU A 110 5.35 -4.67 6.32
CA GLU A 110 6.48 -4.39 5.43
C GLU A 110 6.14 -4.94 4.02
N PRO A 111 5.94 -4.08 3.00
CA PRO A 111 5.41 -4.50 1.70
C PRO A 111 6.28 -5.50 0.96
N THR A 112 7.57 -5.58 1.29
CA THR A 112 8.53 -6.51 0.68
C THR A 112 8.54 -7.90 1.33
N THR A 113 7.87 -8.07 2.47
CA THR A 113 7.82 -9.35 3.20
C THR A 113 7.02 -10.44 2.46
N PRO A 114 5.82 -10.16 1.89
CA PRO A 114 5.08 -11.14 1.10
C PRO A 114 5.91 -11.69 -0.06
N ARG A 115 5.71 -12.97 -0.39
CA ARG A 115 6.45 -13.65 -1.47
C ARG A 115 6.06 -13.11 -2.83
N GLU A 116 4.84 -12.60 -2.92
CA GLU A 116 4.16 -12.11 -4.10
C GLU A 116 4.58 -10.68 -4.46
N PHE A 117 5.34 -9.99 -3.58
CA PHE A 117 5.79 -8.61 -3.83
C PHE A 117 6.40 -8.40 -5.24
N PRO A 118 7.31 -9.27 -5.76
CA PRO A 118 7.84 -9.10 -7.10
C PRO A 118 6.77 -9.17 -8.19
N ALA A 119 5.85 -10.12 -8.08
CA ALA A 119 4.74 -10.27 -9.01
C ALA A 119 3.77 -9.08 -8.93
N ALA A 120 3.47 -8.62 -7.73
CA ALA A 120 2.63 -7.45 -7.48
C ALA A 120 3.26 -6.17 -8.04
N ALA A 121 4.55 -5.93 -7.79
CA ALA A 121 5.28 -4.76 -8.28
C ALA A 121 5.23 -4.67 -9.81
N ARG A 122 5.55 -5.79 -10.48
CA ARG A 122 5.46 -5.89 -11.94
C ARG A 122 4.04 -5.69 -12.45
N ALA A 123 3.05 -6.33 -11.84
CA ALA A 123 1.67 -6.25 -12.31
C ALA A 123 1.06 -4.84 -12.13
N VAL A 124 1.43 -4.14 -11.05
CA VAL A 124 1.05 -2.73 -10.80
C VAL A 124 1.70 -1.81 -11.83
N ARG A 125 2.98 -2.02 -12.15
CA ARG A 125 3.70 -1.30 -13.21
C ARG A 125 3.01 -1.48 -14.55
N GLU A 126 2.73 -2.72 -14.93
CA GLU A 126 2.02 -3.06 -16.17
C GLU A 126 0.63 -2.40 -16.23
N ALA A 127 -0.14 -2.45 -15.13
CA ALA A 127 -1.46 -1.82 -15.04
C ALA A 127 -1.38 -0.30 -15.24
N ARG A 128 -0.45 0.38 -14.56
CA ARG A 128 -0.22 1.82 -14.75
C ARG A 128 0.12 2.15 -16.20
N ASP A 129 1.02 1.38 -16.79
CA ASP A 129 1.52 1.63 -18.15
C ASP A 129 0.42 1.37 -19.21
N ARG A 130 -0.47 0.39 -18.99
CA ARG A 130 -1.68 0.16 -19.82
C ARG A 130 -2.58 1.39 -19.91
N HIS A 131 -2.77 2.09 -18.79
CA HIS A 131 -3.54 3.34 -18.73
C HIS A 131 -2.76 4.57 -19.19
N ARG A 132 -1.48 4.41 -19.59
CA ARG A 132 -0.59 5.49 -20.03
C ARG A 132 -0.45 6.62 -19.00
N LEU A 133 -0.46 6.27 -17.71
CA LEU A 133 -0.36 7.23 -16.62
C LEU A 133 1.10 7.46 -16.23
N ALA A 134 1.53 8.71 -16.18
CA ALA A 134 2.86 9.12 -15.74
C ALA A 134 2.96 9.28 -14.20
N VAL A 135 2.31 8.40 -13.44
CA VAL A 135 2.25 8.46 -11.97
C VAL A 135 3.39 7.62 -11.39
N PRO A 136 4.24 8.17 -10.50
CA PRO A 136 5.37 7.42 -9.95
C PRO A 136 4.89 6.28 -9.05
N ILE A 137 5.56 5.13 -9.15
CA ILE A 137 5.40 3.99 -8.25
C ILE A 137 6.42 4.13 -7.12
N ARG A 138 5.93 4.18 -5.88
CA ARG A 138 6.75 4.38 -4.68
C ARG A 138 6.72 3.14 -3.80
N LEU A 139 7.87 2.81 -3.21
CA LEU A 139 7.95 1.81 -2.15
C LEU A 139 8.31 2.45 -0.82
N LEU A 140 7.42 2.26 0.16
CA LEU A 140 7.63 2.65 1.55
C LEU A 140 8.08 1.42 2.33
N THR A 141 9.34 1.41 2.79
CA THR A 141 9.97 0.20 3.36
C THR A 141 10.83 0.51 4.58
N ASN A 142 10.94 -0.44 5.51
CA ASN A 142 11.91 -0.46 6.60
C ASN A 142 13.32 -0.91 6.15
N ALA A 143 13.48 -1.25 4.88
CA ALA A 143 14.70 -1.69 4.21
C ALA A 143 15.29 -3.06 4.64
N THR A 144 14.67 -3.78 5.56
CA THR A 144 15.21 -5.04 6.11
C THR A 144 15.25 -6.21 5.11
N MET A 145 14.47 -6.14 4.02
CA MET A 145 14.39 -7.21 3.02
C MET A 145 15.08 -6.87 1.70
N LEU A 146 15.70 -5.68 1.57
CA LEU A 146 16.24 -5.20 0.29
C LEU A 146 17.42 -6.02 -0.24
N GLU A 147 18.15 -6.71 0.64
CA GLU A 147 19.26 -7.62 0.26
C GLU A 147 18.78 -8.96 -0.30
N ARG A 148 17.48 -9.28 -0.18
CA ARG A 148 16.94 -10.52 -0.73
C ARG A 148 16.87 -10.40 -2.25
N GLU A 149 17.48 -11.32 -2.96
CA GLU A 149 17.53 -11.33 -4.44
C GLU A 149 16.17 -11.06 -5.10
N ARG A 150 15.10 -11.71 -4.58
CA ARG A 150 13.72 -11.53 -5.06
C ARG A 150 13.22 -10.08 -4.93
N VAL A 151 13.58 -9.40 -3.84
CA VAL A 151 13.16 -8.03 -3.54
C VAL A 151 14.02 -7.06 -4.33
N HIS A 152 15.34 -7.27 -4.33
CA HIS A 152 16.29 -6.47 -5.08
C HIS A 152 15.92 -6.40 -6.57
N SER A 153 15.63 -7.56 -7.18
CA SER A 153 15.21 -7.63 -8.59
C SER A 153 13.91 -6.85 -8.85
N ALA A 154 12.96 -6.90 -7.92
CA ALA A 154 11.69 -6.19 -8.03
C ALA A 154 11.81 -4.67 -7.88
N LEU A 155 12.95 -4.15 -7.38
CA LEU A 155 13.17 -2.70 -7.29
C LEU A 155 13.23 -2.03 -8.66
N ALA A 156 13.52 -2.78 -9.73
CA ALA A 156 13.46 -2.27 -11.10
C ALA A 156 12.06 -1.79 -11.51
N GLU A 157 11.00 -2.26 -10.83
CA GLU A 157 9.61 -1.87 -11.07
C GLU A 157 9.20 -0.60 -10.29
N ILE A 158 10.08 -0.10 -9.41
CA ILE A 158 9.81 1.00 -8.48
C ILE A 158 10.56 2.26 -8.92
N ASP A 159 9.84 3.38 -9.05
CA ASP A 159 10.44 4.65 -9.47
C ASP A 159 11.13 5.38 -8.29
N GLU A 160 10.57 5.30 -7.08
CA GLU A 160 11.14 5.94 -5.89
C GLU A 160 11.10 5.05 -4.64
N LEU A 161 12.22 5.00 -3.92
CA LEU A 161 12.35 4.32 -2.63
C LEU A 161 12.26 5.31 -1.47
N ARG A 162 11.38 5.02 -0.50
CA ARG A 162 11.21 5.79 0.74
C ARG A 162 11.51 4.89 1.94
N VAL A 163 12.73 4.98 2.45
CA VAL A 163 13.18 4.18 3.59
C VAL A 163 12.83 4.87 4.91
N PHE A 164 12.06 4.19 5.76
CA PHE A 164 11.83 4.63 7.13
C PHE A 164 12.98 4.16 8.02
N ARG A 165 13.83 5.10 8.43
CA ARG A 165 14.83 4.87 9.46
C ARG A 165 14.18 4.96 10.83
N SER A 166 13.79 3.83 11.39
CA SER A 166 13.52 3.74 12.83
C SER A 166 14.84 3.44 13.55
N ARG A 167 15.03 4.00 14.76
CA ARG A 167 16.02 3.47 15.71
C ARG A 167 15.37 2.32 16.48
N ALA A 168 15.05 1.19 15.85
CA ALA A 168 14.60 0.03 16.61
C ALA A 168 15.79 -0.81 17.05
N SER A 169 15.89 -1.01 18.36
CA SER A 169 16.62 -2.10 18.96
C SER A 169 16.09 -3.41 18.36
N SER A 170 17.00 -4.23 17.82
CA SER A 170 16.73 -5.56 17.28
C SER A 170 16.06 -6.47 18.32
N ARG A 171 14.74 -6.39 18.44
CA ARG A 171 13.92 -7.43 19.05
C ARG A 171 13.17 -8.10 17.92
N THR A 172 13.78 -9.16 17.40
CA THR A 172 13.10 -10.17 16.60
C THR A 172 11.87 -10.64 17.36
N CYS A 173 10.67 -10.48 16.79
CA CYS A 173 9.48 -11.19 17.28
C CYS A 173 9.76 -12.69 17.16
N SER A 174 10.15 -13.31 18.27
CA SER A 174 10.18 -14.76 18.38
C SER A 174 8.75 -15.26 18.34
N GLY A 175 8.42 -16.05 17.30
CA GLY A 175 7.14 -16.70 17.16
C GLY A 175 6.74 -17.48 18.41
N SER A 176 5.49 -17.35 18.80
CA SER A 176 4.89 -18.21 19.82
C SER A 176 4.39 -19.50 19.14
N PRO A 177 4.75 -20.70 19.63
CA PRO A 177 4.24 -21.94 19.07
C PRO A 177 2.83 -22.21 19.61
N ALA A 178 1.82 -22.12 18.74
CA ALA A 178 0.49 -22.63 19.02
C ALA A 178 0.39 -24.08 18.52
N SER A 179 0.68 -25.06 19.38
CA SER A 179 -0.03 -26.35 19.42
C SER A 179 0.43 -27.21 20.59
N ALA A 180 -0.35 -27.23 21.66
CA ALA A 180 -0.42 -28.38 22.57
C ALA A 180 -1.79 -28.34 23.24
N ARG A 181 -2.68 -29.23 22.82
CA ARG A 181 -3.73 -29.82 23.66
C ARG A 181 -4.27 -31.05 22.91
N SER A 182 -3.81 -32.19 23.42
CA SER A 182 -4.49 -33.47 23.40
C SER A 182 -5.84 -33.37 24.12
#